data_AF-A0A8B8AYD8-F1
#
_entry.id   AF-A0A8B8AYD8-F1
#
_cell.length_a   1.000
_cell.length_b   1.000
_cell.length_c   1.000
_cell.angle_alpha   90.00
_cell.angle_beta   90.00
_cell.angle_gamma   90.00
#
_symmetry.space_group_name_H-M   'P 1'
#
loop_
_entity.id
_entity.type
_entity.pdbx_description
1 polymer ?
#
loop_
_entity_poly.entity_id
_entity_poly.type
_entity_poly.pdbx_seq_one_letter_code
_entity_poly.pdbx_strand_id
1 'polypeptide(L)'
;MCNFTVQTAQIYLRMGRRTCQTKCNVAIHKPNDHMYLDTFYSLRRTTVYFGEKPASENKCANLSDQIDSQMFVYCSSRQDDGYLILDGPYCQMYKAYCTRIGNICFCQCHSGYILVNSSCLMNANVRVGYSCFSSQQCNGTDFSGVCKNDVCHCQQEYLQLHETCYRANVHVGDTCSFQQQCSGTDHSGVCSYGFCQCQQGYLQKDRTCYRANVHVGDACSFQQQCSGTDHSGVCSYGFCQCQQGYLQKDRTCYRAVPLNWSCVHHLQCLGSPYAACLNGKCHCIAGYIAENSSHCVLGRFYSFWFFFLFLFV
;
A
#
# COMPACT_ATOMS: atom_id res chain seq x y z
N MET A 1 -11.00 -27.11 -52.98
CA MET A 1 -10.38 -28.45 -52.97
C MET A 1 -11.34 -29.38 -52.24
N CYS A 2 -11.75 -30.49 -52.85
CA CYS A 2 -12.75 -31.42 -52.29
C CYS A 2 -12.17 -32.77 -51.81
N ASN A 3 -10.92 -33.09 -52.20
CA ASN A 3 -10.23 -34.31 -51.78
C ASN A 3 -8.99 -33.97 -50.96
N PHE A 4 -8.82 -34.61 -49.81
CA PHE A 4 -7.67 -34.44 -48.91
C PHE A 4 -7.19 -35.79 -48.40
N THR A 5 -5.89 -35.92 -48.13
CA THR A 5 -5.39 -36.99 -47.25
C THR A 5 -5.43 -36.53 -45.79
N VAL A 6 -5.52 -37.48 -44.85
CA VAL A 6 -5.48 -37.18 -43.42
C VAL A 6 -4.19 -36.45 -43.07
N GLN A 7 -3.07 -36.87 -43.65
CA GLN A 7 -1.78 -36.23 -43.45
C GLN A 7 -1.76 -34.79 -43.97
N THR A 8 -2.25 -34.52 -45.18
CA THR A 8 -2.27 -33.16 -45.74
C THR A 8 -3.15 -32.23 -44.92
N ALA A 9 -4.31 -32.70 -44.45
CA ALA A 9 -5.22 -31.92 -43.62
C ALA A 9 -4.60 -31.56 -42.26
N GLN A 10 -3.91 -32.52 -41.63
CA GLN A 10 -3.20 -32.30 -40.36
C GLN A 10 -2.00 -31.37 -40.53
N ILE A 11 -1.23 -31.50 -41.61
CA ILE A 11 -0.06 -30.66 -41.91
C ILE A 11 -0.49 -29.22 -42.24
N TYR A 12 -1.48 -29.04 -43.12
CA TYR A 12 -1.94 -27.72 -43.56
C TYR A 12 -2.43 -26.87 -42.39
N LEU A 13 -3.16 -27.47 -41.45
CA LEU A 13 -3.63 -26.77 -40.24
C LEU A 13 -2.53 -26.65 -39.17
N ARG A 14 -1.43 -27.39 -39.23
CA ARG A 14 -0.29 -27.21 -38.30
C ARG A 14 0.78 -26.24 -38.78
N MET A 15 0.92 -26.02 -40.09
CA MET A 15 2.06 -25.29 -40.68
C MET A 15 1.76 -23.83 -41.09
N GLY A 16 0.52 -23.37 -40.96
CA GLY A 16 0.17 -22.01 -41.35
C GLY A 16 0.67 -20.94 -40.38
N ARG A 17 1.20 -19.83 -40.93
CA ARG A 17 1.74 -18.67 -40.16
C ARG A 17 0.68 -17.88 -39.37
N ARG A 18 -0.58 -18.33 -39.32
CA ARG A 18 -1.66 -17.69 -38.55
C ARG A 18 -1.93 -18.52 -37.28
N THR A 19 -1.93 -17.85 -36.13
CA THR A 19 -2.01 -18.47 -34.79
C THR A 19 -3.23 -19.36 -34.54
N CYS A 20 -4.32 -19.15 -35.28
CA CYS A 20 -5.53 -19.97 -35.15
C CYS A 20 -5.31 -21.42 -35.61
N GLN A 21 -4.42 -21.66 -36.58
CA GLN A 21 -4.27 -22.98 -37.20
C GLN A 21 -3.44 -23.91 -36.29
N THR A 22 -2.35 -23.40 -35.72
CA THR A 22 -1.40 -24.17 -34.91
C THR A 22 -1.96 -24.68 -33.57
N LYS A 23 -3.14 -24.20 -33.13
CA LYS A 23 -3.79 -24.56 -31.86
C LYS A 23 -5.00 -25.48 -32.01
N CYS A 24 -5.27 -25.98 -33.21
CA CYS A 24 -6.41 -26.85 -33.47
C CYS A 24 -5.96 -28.26 -33.86
N ASN A 25 -6.63 -29.26 -33.29
CA ASN A 25 -6.50 -30.66 -33.67
C ASN A 25 -7.51 -31.00 -34.76
N VAL A 26 -7.09 -31.84 -35.70
CA VAL A 26 -7.88 -32.16 -36.88
C VAL A 26 -8.09 -33.66 -36.93
N ALA A 27 -9.35 -34.05 -36.97
CA ALA A 27 -9.78 -35.41 -37.25
C ALA A 27 -10.59 -35.42 -38.54
N ILE A 28 -10.38 -36.41 -39.39
CA ILE A 28 -11.32 -36.73 -40.46
C ILE A 28 -11.98 -38.03 -40.06
N HIS A 29 -13.28 -38.12 -40.27
CA HIS A 29 -14.10 -39.27 -39.94
C HIS A 29 -14.90 -39.67 -41.16
N LYS A 30 -14.86 -40.96 -41.49
CA LYS A 30 -15.75 -41.57 -42.47
C LYS A 30 -16.67 -42.55 -41.72
N PRO A 31 -18.00 -42.45 -41.87
CA PRO A 31 -18.91 -43.36 -41.18
C PRO A 31 -18.59 -44.82 -41.53
N ASN A 32 -18.49 -45.67 -40.50
CA ASN A 32 -18.26 -47.12 -40.61
C ASN A 32 -16.94 -47.53 -41.31
N ASP A 33 -15.92 -46.68 -41.34
CA ASP A 33 -14.65 -46.97 -42.02
C ASP A 33 -13.43 -46.45 -41.23
N HIS A 34 -12.28 -47.11 -41.40
CA HIS A 34 -11.02 -46.69 -40.82
C HIS A 34 -10.30 -45.70 -41.76
N MET A 35 -9.77 -44.63 -41.19
CA MET A 35 -9.07 -43.57 -41.92
C MET A 35 -7.58 -43.92 -42.04
N TYR A 36 -7.02 -43.81 -43.24
CA TYR A 36 -5.59 -44.02 -43.51
C TYR A 36 -4.89 -42.70 -43.89
N LEU A 37 -3.60 -42.59 -43.54
CA LEU A 37 -2.86 -41.33 -43.63
C LEU A 37 -2.74 -40.76 -45.05
N ASP A 38 -2.50 -41.63 -46.03
CA ASP A 38 -2.17 -41.27 -47.43
C ASP A 38 -3.35 -41.47 -48.40
N THR A 39 -4.51 -41.89 -47.91
CA THR A 39 -5.70 -42.11 -48.74
C THR A 39 -6.44 -40.80 -48.96
N PHE A 40 -6.91 -40.56 -50.18
CA PHE A 40 -7.73 -39.39 -50.50
C PHE A 40 -9.19 -39.63 -50.11
N TYR A 41 -9.74 -38.68 -49.35
CA TYR A 41 -11.14 -38.68 -48.92
C TYR A 41 -11.87 -37.46 -49.46
N SER A 42 -13.08 -37.69 -49.99
CA SER A 42 -14.00 -36.63 -50.41
C SER A 42 -14.68 -36.01 -49.19
N LEU A 43 -14.62 -34.69 -49.08
CA LEU A 43 -15.09 -33.96 -47.91
C LEU A 43 -16.48 -33.35 -48.13
N ARG A 44 -17.50 -33.88 -47.45
CA ARG A 44 -18.87 -33.32 -47.51
C ARG A 44 -19.04 -32.12 -46.60
N ARG A 45 -18.62 -32.28 -45.34
CA ARG A 45 -18.86 -31.30 -44.28
C ARG A 45 -17.61 -31.08 -43.46
N THR A 46 -17.32 -29.81 -43.19
CA THR A 46 -16.35 -29.41 -42.18
C THR A 46 -17.12 -28.89 -40.98
N THR A 47 -16.82 -29.41 -39.80
CA THR A 47 -17.35 -28.93 -38.52
C THR A 47 -16.18 -28.51 -37.64
N VAL A 48 -16.20 -27.28 -37.16
CA VAL A 48 -15.18 -26.72 -36.28
C VAL A 48 -15.80 -26.54 -34.89
N TYR A 49 -15.15 -27.10 -33.89
CA TYR A 49 -15.50 -26.99 -32.48
C TYR A 49 -14.57 -25.99 -31.79
N PHE A 50 -15.17 -24.95 -31.21
CA PHE A 50 -14.51 -24.02 -30.30
C PHE A 50 -15.19 -24.15 -28.93
N GLY A 51 -14.52 -24.82 -27.98
CA GLY A 51 -15.18 -25.23 -26.75
C GLY A 51 -16.37 -26.16 -27.05
N GLU A 52 -17.57 -25.79 -26.61
CA GLU A 52 -18.81 -26.56 -26.83
C GLU A 52 -19.63 -26.12 -28.06
N LYS A 53 -19.24 -25.04 -28.75
CA LYS A 53 -20.01 -24.49 -29.88
C LYS A 53 -19.50 -25.01 -31.23
N PRO A 54 -20.29 -25.78 -31.99
CA PRO A 54 -19.93 -26.20 -33.33
C PRO A 54 -20.35 -25.18 -34.40
N ALA A 55 -19.46 -24.91 -35.36
CA ALA A 55 -19.80 -24.25 -36.62
C ALA A 55 -19.54 -25.22 -37.77
N SER A 56 -20.51 -25.36 -38.68
CA SER A 56 -20.38 -26.30 -39.80
C SER A 56 -20.71 -25.66 -41.14
N GLU A 57 -20.02 -26.12 -42.17
CA GLU A 57 -20.24 -25.69 -43.54
C GLU A 57 -20.15 -26.90 -44.49
N ASN A 58 -21.08 -26.96 -45.45
CA ASN A 58 -21.02 -27.95 -46.52
C ASN A 58 -20.03 -27.44 -47.58
N LYS A 59 -19.01 -28.23 -47.91
CA LYS A 59 -17.96 -27.82 -48.86
C LYS A 59 -18.15 -28.43 -50.25
N CYS A 60 -18.67 -29.66 -50.31
CA CYS A 60 -18.85 -30.38 -51.58
C CYS A 60 -20.20 -31.12 -51.52
N ALA A 61 -21.26 -30.48 -52.04
CA ALA A 61 -22.64 -30.98 -51.95
C ALA A 61 -23.08 -31.83 -53.17
N ASN A 62 -22.28 -31.89 -54.23
CA ASN A 62 -22.69 -32.41 -55.55
C ASN A 62 -21.84 -33.60 -56.06
N LEU A 63 -21.46 -34.54 -55.20
CA LEU A 63 -20.82 -35.79 -55.66
C LEU A 63 -21.74 -36.96 -55.31
N SER A 64 -22.12 -37.73 -56.33
CA SER A 64 -23.17 -38.74 -56.26
C SER A 64 -22.73 -40.07 -55.64
N ASP A 65 -21.65 -40.09 -54.85
CA ASP A 65 -21.14 -41.33 -54.26
C ASP A 65 -21.42 -41.41 -52.77
N GLN A 66 -21.89 -42.59 -52.39
CA GLN A 66 -22.33 -42.95 -51.06
C GLN A 66 -21.15 -42.96 -50.07
N ILE A 67 -21.38 -42.36 -48.89
CA ILE A 67 -20.47 -42.30 -47.72
C ILE A 67 -19.35 -41.24 -47.83
N ASP A 68 -19.72 -39.99 -47.58
CA ASP A 68 -18.77 -38.89 -47.50
C ASP A 68 -18.03 -38.82 -46.16
N SER A 69 -16.79 -38.33 -46.20
CA SER A 69 -16.03 -38.02 -45.00
C SER A 69 -16.42 -36.64 -44.42
N GLN A 70 -16.39 -36.56 -43.10
CA GLN A 70 -16.58 -35.35 -42.31
C GLN A 70 -15.27 -34.97 -41.65
N MET A 71 -14.91 -33.69 -41.73
CA MET A 71 -13.71 -33.17 -41.07
C MET A 71 -14.14 -32.44 -39.80
N PHE A 72 -13.61 -32.88 -38.67
CA PHE A 72 -13.76 -32.27 -37.37
C PHE A 72 -12.48 -31.53 -36.97
N VAL A 73 -12.60 -30.25 -36.67
CA VAL A 73 -11.48 -29.43 -36.21
C VAL A 73 -11.79 -29.00 -34.78
N TYR A 74 -11.00 -29.46 -33.82
CA TYR A 74 -11.13 -29.16 -32.40
C TYR A 74 -10.08 -28.15 -31.98
N CYS A 75 -10.50 -26.92 -31.70
CA CYS A 75 -9.62 -25.87 -31.24
C CYS A 75 -9.68 -25.76 -29.71
N SER A 76 -8.56 -25.93 -29.02
CA SER A 76 -8.50 -25.80 -27.57
C SER A 76 -8.61 -24.32 -27.16
N SER A 77 -9.79 -23.95 -26.69
CA SER A 77 -10.14 -22.65 -26.09
C SER A 77 -9.42 -22.33 -24.77
N ARG A 78 -8.34 -23.05 -24.41
CA ARG A 78 -7.79 -22.96 -23.05
C ARG A 78 -6.72 -21.88 -22.95
N GLN A 79 -7.17 -20.64 -23.11
CA GLN A 79 -6.68 -19.42 -22.46
C GLN A 79 -7.59 -18.26 -22.92
N ASP A 80 -8.10 -17.50 -21.96
CA ASP A 80 -9.13 -16.45 -22.03
C ASP A 80 -8.84 -15.25 -22.96
N ASP A 81 -8.04 -15.39 -24.01
CA ASP A 81 -7.63 -14.25 -24.84
C ASP A 81 -8.07 -14.37 -26.31
N GLY A 82 -9.12 -13.62 -26.66
CA GLY A 82 -9.06 -12.79 -27.86
C GLY A 82 -9.85 -13.20 -29.11
N TYR A 83 -10.84 -14.10 -29.00
CA TYR A 83 -11.74 -14.38 -30.13
C TYR A 83 -13.21 -14.06 -29.81
N LEU A 84 -13.88 -13.42 -30.76
CA LEU A 84 -15.30 -13.09 -30.70
C LEU A 84 -16.07 -14.00 -31.67
N ILE A 85 -17.15 -14.61 -31.19
CA ILE A 85 -18.07 -15.41 -32.00
C ILE A 85 -19.33 -14.56 -32.23
N LEU A 86 -19.61 -14.24 -33.50
CA LEU A 86 -20.77 -13.46 -33.90
C LEU A 86 -21.69 -14.30 -34.78
N ASP A 87 -23.00 -14.18 -34.56
CA ASP A 87 -24.02 -14.74 -35.43
C ASP A 87 -24.52 -13.67 -36.39
N GLY A 88 -24.46 -13.92 -37.71
CA GLY A 88 -25.04 -13.01 -38.70
C GLY A 88 -24.30 -12.91 -40.03
N PRO A 89 -24.87 -12.16 -40.99
CA PRO A 89 -24.35 -12.09 -42.37
C PRO A 89 -23.06 -11.26 -42.49
N TYR A 90 -22.80 -10.35 -41.54
CA TYR A 90 -21.67 -9.42 -41.58
C TYR A 90 -20.49 -9.96 -40.77
N CYS A 91 -19.52 -10.57 -41.46
CA CYS A 91 -18.31 -11.11 -40.83
C CYS A 91 -17.11 -10.17 -40.99
N GLN A 92 -17.21 -8.99 -40.41
CA GLN A 92 -16.16 -7.97 -40.42
C GLN A 92 -16.11 -7.26 -39.07
N MET A 93 -14.90 -7.08 -38.55
CA MET A 93 -14.63 -6.33 -37.33
C MET A 93 -13.37 -5.48 -37.55
N TYR A 94 -13.43 -4.22 -37.15
CA TYR A 94 -12.31 -3.29 -37.32
C TYR A 94 -11.09 -3.79 -36.53
N LYS A 95 -9.90 -3.79 -37.16
CA LYS A 95 -8.62 -4.27 -36.58
C LYS A 95 -8.67 -5.73 -36.08
N ALA A 96 -9.42 -6.58 -36.77
CA ALA A 96 -9.49 -8.01 -36.54
C ALA A 96 -9.26 -8.83 -37.81
N TYR A 97 -8.80 -10.06 -37.65
CA TYR A 97 -8.86 -11.12 -38.65
C TYR A 97 -10.15 -11.91 -38.43
N CYS A 98 -11.11 -11.75 -39.33
CA CYS A 98 -12.39 -12.47 -39.28
C CYS A 98 -12.45 -13.58 -40.33
N THR A 99 -12.97 -14.74 -39.93
CA THR A 99 -13.22 -15.89 -40.81
C THR A 99 -14.64 -16.39 -40.58
N ARG A 100 -15.38 -16.62 -41.68
CA ARG A 100 -16.76 -17.13 -41.63
C ARG A 100 -16.76 -18.64 -41.88
N ILE A 101 -17.54 -19.38 -41.08
CA ILE A 101 -17.82 -20.81 -41.29
C ILE A 101 -19.32 -21.00 -41.12
N GLY A 102 -20.03 -21.31 -42.21
CA GLY A 102 -21.49 -21.31 -42.23
C GLY A 102 -22.06 -19.92 -41.91
N ASN A 103 -22.91 -19.83 -40.88
CA ASN A 103 -23.53 -18.58 -40.40
C ASN A 103 -22.78 -17.93 -39.21
N ILE A 104 -21.68 -18.53 -38.78
CA ILE A 104 -20.92 -18.08 -37.61
C ILE A 104 -19.67 -17.36 -38.09
N CYS A 105 -19.42 -16.19 -37.51
CA CYS A 105 -18.22 -15.41 -37.75
C CYS A 105 -17.28 -15.47 -36.55
N PHE A 106 -16.01 -15.76 -36.84
CA PHE A 106 -14.94 -15.83 -35.86
C PHE A 106 -13.98 -14.68 -36.10
N CYS A 107 -13.83 -13.78 -35.14
CA CYS A 107 -12.92 -12.64 -35.26
C CYS A 107 -11.86 -12.68 -34.16
N GLN A 108 -10.59 -12.56 -34.55
CA GLN A 108 -9.46 -12.40 -33.64
C GLN A 108 -8.85 -11.00 -33.84
N CYS A 109 -8.61 -10.25 -32.77
CA CYS A 109 -7.96 -8.94 -32.89
C CYS A 109 -6.55 -9.05 -33.51
N HIS A 110 -6.12 -8.00 -34.23
CA HIS A 110 -4.76 -7.90 -34.74
C HIS A 110 -3.76 -7.89 -33.58
N SER A 111 -2.50 -8.27 -33.85
CA SER A 111 -1.43 -8.17 -32.87
C SER A 111 -1.35 -6.74 -32.30
N GLY A 112 -1.33 -6.60 -30.97
CA GLY A 112 -1.34 -5.30 -30.28
C GLY A 112 -2.73 -4.73 -29.98
N TYR A 113 -3.81 -5.43 -30.35
CA TYR A 113 -5.18 -5.07 -30.04
C TYR A 113 -5.83 -6.11 -29.11
N ILE A 114 -6.65 -5.66 -28.17
CA ILE A 114 -7.42 -6.51 -27.25
C ILE A 114 -8.91 -6.39 -27.52
N LEU A 115 -9.63 -7.50 -27.29
CA LEU A 115 -11.08 -7.54 -27.39
C LEU A 115 -11.70 -6.91 -26.14
N VAL A 116 -12.31 -5.75 -26.29
CA VAL A 116 -13.01 -5.04 -25.22
C VAL A 116 -14.42 -4.72 -25.72
N ASN A 117 -15.45 -5.21 -25.02
CA ASN A 117 -16.86 -4.97 -25.37
C ASN A 117 -17.15 -5.18 -26.88
N SER A 118 -16.71 -6.32 -27.44
CA SER A 118 -16.92 -6.68 -28.85
C SER A 118 -16.21 -5.77 -29.88
N SER A 119 -15.22 -4.99 -29.45
CA SER A 119 -14.38 -4.15 -30.32
C SER A 119 -12.90 -4.42 -30.08
N CYS A 120 -12.09 -4.36 -31.13
CA CYS A 120 -10.63 -4.43 -30.99
C CYS A 120 -10.07 -3.03 -30.72
N LEU A 121 -9.56 -2.83 -29.51
CA LEU A 121 -8.91 -1.57 -29.12
C LEU A 121 -7.40 -1.74 -29.09
N MET A 122 -6.68 -0.70 -29.54
CA MET A 122 -5.22 -0.67 -29.58
C MET A 122 -4.64 -0.60 -28.16
N ASN A 123 -3.48 -1.20 -27.94
CA ASN A 123 -2.72 -1.21 -26.68
C ASN A 123 -3.33 -2.07 -25.57
N ALA A 124 -3.04 -3.38 -25.61
CA ALA A 124 -2.79 -4.10 -24.36
C ALA A 124 -1.56 -3.47 -23.69
N ASN A 125 -1.51 -3.39 -22.37
CA ASN A 125 -0.36 -2.92 -21.59
C ASN A 125 -0.12 -1.40 -21.63
N VAL A 126 -1.19 -0.59 -21.60
CA VAL A 126 -1.05 0.86 -21.37
C VAL A 126 -0.55 1.08 -19.94
N ARG A 127 0.53 1.86 -19.82
CA ARG A 127 1.11 2.26 -18.53
C ARG A 127 0.28 3.33 -17.85
N VAL A 128 0.39 3.43 -16.53
CA VAL A 128 -0.20 4.54 -15.76
C VAL A 128 0.28 5.89 -16.32
N GLY A 129 -0.62 6.87 -16.39
CA GLY A 129 -0.35 8.21 -16.95
C GLY A 129 -0.52 8.34 -18.46
N TYR A 130 -0.78 7.24 -19.18
CA TYR A 130 -0.98 7.25 -20.63
C TYR A 130 -2.45 7.09 -21.02
N SER A 131 -2.77 7.46 -22.27
CA SER A 131 -4.14 7.49 -22.76
C SER A 131 -4.77 6.11 -22.88
N CYS A 132 -6.04 6.01 -22.46
CA CYS A 132 -6.85 4.80 -22.52
C CYS A 132 -8.28 5.10 -22.95
N PHE A 133 -8.96 4.07 -23.43
CA PHE A 133 -10.40 4.08 -23.75
C PHE A 133 -11.20 3.21 -22.79
N SER A 134 -10.55 2.23 -22.15
CA SER A 134 -11.17 1.30 -21.21
C SER A 134 -10.18 0.81 -20.17
N SER A 135 -10.66 0.49 -18.97
CA SER A 135 -9.84 0.03 -17.83
C SER A 135 -9.06 -1.24 -18.11
N GLN A 136 -9.56 -2.13 -18.98
CA GLN A 136 -8.85 -3.36 -19.39
C GLN A 136 -7.52 -3.10 -20.12
N GLN A 137 -7.32 -1.89 -20.66
CA GLN A 137 -6.06 -1.51 -21.31
C GLN A 137 -4.97 -1.16 -20.28
N CYS A 138 -5.36 -0.77 -19.06
CA CYS A 138 -4.47 -0.29 -18.00
C CYS A 138 -3.85 -1.44 -17.22
N ASN A 139 -3.13 -2.33 -17.90
CA ASN A 139 -2.40 -3.45 -17.30
C ASN A 139 -0.89 -3.39 -17.58
N GLY A 140 -0.37 -2.27 -18.11
CA GLY A 140 1.04 -2.09 -18.44
C GLY A 140 1.95 -1.71 -17.27
N THR A 141 1.34 -1.36 -16.13
CA THR A 141 2.02 -1.05 -14.86
C THR A 141 1.36 -1.87 -13.76
N ASP A 142 2.14 -2.49 -12.88
CA ASP A 142 1.60 -3.19 -11.71
C ASP A 142 0.73 -2.25 -10.88
N PHE A 143 -0.41 -2.76 -10.40
CA PHE A 143 -1.41 -2.01 -9.63
C PHE A 143 -2.01 -0.79 -10.33
N SER A 144 -1.85 -0.68 -11.66
CA SER A 144 -2.75 0.10 -12.51
C SER A 144 -4.01 -0.71 -12.84
N GLY A 145 -5.03 -0.07 -13.39
CA GLY A 145 -6.26 -0.79 -13.77
C GLY A 145 -7.51 0.05 -13.92
N VAL A 146 -7.39 1.37 -13.81
CA VAL A 146 -8.53 2.28 -13.87
C VAL A 146 -8.32 3.27 -15.00
N CYS A 147 -9.17 3.24 -16.02
CA CYS A 147 -9.22 4.29 -17.03
C CYS A 147 -10.19 5.37 -16.56
N LYS A 148 -9.69 6.59 -16.35
CA LYS A 148 -10.50 7.74 -15.92
C LYS A 148 -10.03 9.00 -16.64
N ASN A 149 -10.97 9.74 -17.21
CA ASN A 149 -10.68 10.92 -18.04
C ASN A 149 -9.69 10.59 -19.17
N ASP A 150 -9.92 9.48 -19.86
CA ASP A 150 -9.10 8.98 -20.97
C ASP A 150 -7.62 8.73 -20.62
N VAL A 151 -7.29 8.56 -19.33
CA VAL A 151 -5.93 8.28 -18.84
C VAL A 151 -5.94 7.11 -17.86
N CYS A 152 -4.92 6.26 -17.89
CA CYS A 152 -4.75 5.17 -16.94
C CYS A 152 -4.27 5.67 -15.58
N HIS A 153 -4.93 5.25 -14.52
CA HIS A 153 -4.63 5.56 -13.12
C HIS A 153 -4.32 4.30 -12.32
N CYS A 154 -3.68 4.50 -11.18
CA CYS A 154 -3.50 3.47 -10.18
C CYS A 154 -4.83 3.00 -9.60
N GLN A 155 -4.86 1.75 -9.15
CA GLN A 155 -5.98 1.19 -8.40
C GLN A 155 -6.15 1.92 -7.05
N GLN A 156 -7.28 1.68 -6.38
CA GLN A 156 -7.50 2.17 -5.02
C GLN A 156 -6.37 1.71 -4.10
N GLU A 157 -5.98 2.54 -3.13
CA GLU A 157 -4.84 2.31 -2.20
C GLU A 157 -3.45 2.41 -2.83
N TYR A 158 -3.36 2.79 -4.11
CA TYR A 158 -2.10 3.07 -4.77
C TYR A 158 -2.06 4.52 -5.24
N LEU A 159 -0.89 5.13 -5.10
CA LEU A 159 -0.62 6.47 -5.59
C LEU A 159 0.41 6.40 -6.72
N GLN A 160 0.19 7.22 -7.74
CA GLN A 160 1.11 7.31 -8.87
C GLN A 160 2.31 8.16 -8.48
N LEU A 161 3.51 7.56 -8.51
CA LEU A 161 4.77 8.31 -8.49
C LEU A 161 5.53 7.97 -9.77
N HIS A 162 5.74 8.99 -10.59
CA HIS A 162 6.30 8.83 -11.93
C HIS A 162 5.40 7.89 -12.78
N GLU A 163 5.97 6.87 -13.41
CA GLU A 163 5.25 5.88 -14.23
C GLU A 163 4.91 4.59 -13.47
N THR A 164 4.88 4.65 -12.14
CA THR A 164 4.66 3.46 -11.29
C THR A 164 3.63 3.74 -10.20
N CYS A 165 2.85 2.72 -9.87
CA CYS A 165 1.90 2.75 -8.77
C CYS A 165 2.55 2.18 -7.50
N TYR A 166 2.70 3.04 -6.49
CA TYR A 166 3.21 2.66 -5.18
C TYR A 166 2.07 2.59 -4.19
N ARG A 167 2.21 1.71 -3.18
CA ARG A 167 1.23 1.63 -2.10
C ARG A 167 1.10 3.00 -1.41
N ALA A 168 -0.13 3.45 -1.25
CA ALA A 168 -0.47 4.67 -0.52
C ALA A 168 -0.74 4.37 0.95
N ASN A 169 -0.83 5.43 1.77
CA ASN A 169 -1.20 5.32 3.19
C ASN A 169 -0.34 4.32 3.96
N VAL A 170 0.95 4.31 3.67
CA VAL A 170 1.92 3.45 4.36
C VAL A 170 2.12 4.00 5.77
N HIS A 171 2.04 3.10 6.76
CA HIS A 171 2.18 3.44 8.16
C HIS A 171 3.65 3.48 8.60
N VAL A 172 3.91 4.17 9.69
CA VAL A 172 5.24 4.24 10.30
C VAL A 172 5.75 2.85 10.67
N GLY A 173 7.00 2.57 10.32
CA GLY A 173 7.65 1.27 10.49
C GLY A 173 7.45 0.31 9.30
N ASP A 174 6.54 0.61 8.37
CA ASP A 174 6.37 -0.19 7.15
C ASP A 174 7.30 0.31 6.03
N THR A 175 7.50 -0.53 5.01
CA THR A 175 8.44 -0.27 3.92
C THR A 175 7.93 0.81 2.96
N CYS A 176 8.84 1.67 2.53
CA CYS A 176 8.55 2.74 1.58
C CYS A 176 9.72 2.92 0.61
N SER A 177 9.41 3.53 -0.55
CA SER A 177 10.43 3.99 -1.50
C SER A 177 10.49 5.51 -1.59
N PHE A 178 9.40 6.19 -1.23
CA PHE A 178 9.23 7.62 -1.38
C PHE A 178 8.45 8.20 -0.19
N GLN A 179 8.73 9.47 0.13
CA GLN A 179 8.12 10.18 1.27
C GLN A 179 6.59 10.26 1.15
N GLN A 180 6.08 10.45 -0.07
CA GLN A 180 4.65 10.56 -0.36
C GLN A 180 3.83 9.32 0.02
N GLN A 181 4.47 8.16 0.19
CA GLN A 181 3.80 6.93 0.63
C GLN A 181 3.44 6.98 2.12
N CYS A 182 4.23 7.71 2.92
CA CYS A 182 4.15 7.74 4.37
C CYS A 182 3.05 8.71 4.85
N SER A 183 1.81 8.42 4.48
CA SER A 183 0.62 9.19 4.87
C SER A 183 -0.35 8.38 5.74
N GLY A 184 -0.02 7.13 6.09
CA GLY A 184 -0.91 6.24 6.84
C GLY A 184 -0.99 6.54 8.33
N THR A 185 -0.01 7.25 8.89
CA THR A 185 0.05 7.62 10.30
C THR A 185 0.13 9.14 10.43
N ASP A 186 -0.64 9.74 11.34
CA ASP A 186 -0.53 11.18 11.61
C ASP A 186 0.90 11.57 12.00
N HIS A 187 1.37 12.71 11.46
CA HIS A 187 2.74 13.20 11.65
C HIS A 187 3.85 12.24 11.21
N SER A 188 3.52 11.27 10.36
CA SER A 188 4.48 10.60 9.48
C SER A 188 4.70 11.38 8.19
N GLY A 189 5.59 10.93 7.33
CA GLY A 189 5.87 11.61 6.05
C GLY A 189 7.31 11.50 5.60
N VAL A 190 8.18 10.88 6.39
CA VAL A 190 9.58 10.70 6.05
C VAL A 190 9.81 9.24 5.67
N CYS A 191 10.27 9.00 4.45
CA CYS A 191 10.79 7.70 4.06
C CYS A 191 12.31 7.72 4.24
N SER A 192 12.82 6.94 5.19
CA SER A 192 14.24 6.94 5.55
C SER A 192 14.71 5.50 5.81
N TYR A 193 15.85 5.14 5.24
CA TYR A 193 16.36 3.76 5.23
C TYR A 193 15.36 2.72 4.69
N GLY A 194 14.46 3.14 3.79
CA GLY A 194 13.41 2.27 3.22
C GLY A 194 12.20 2.04 4.11
N PHE A 195 12.07 2.77 5.23
CA PHE A 195 10.92 2.67 6.14
C PHE A 195 10.29 4.03 6.42
N CYS A 196 8.96 4.05 6.59
CA CYS A 196 8.26 5.25 7.01
C CYS A 196 8.59 5.59 8.46
N GLN A 197 8.90 6.86 8.70
CA GLN A 197 9.31 7.41 9.98
C GLN A 197 8.48 8.65 10.31
N CYS A 198 8.47 9.00 11.59
CA CYS A 198 7.87 10.23 12.08
C CYS A 198 8.63 11.46 11.56
N GLN A 199 7.89 12.54 11.37
CA GLN A 199 8.46 13.84 11.01
C GLN A 199 9.34 14.39 12.15
N GLN A 200 10.18 15.36 11.82
CA GLN A 200 10.99 16.06 12.83
C GLN A 200 10.09 16.65 13.93
N GLY A 201 10.51 16.50 15.19
CA GLY A 201 9.71 16.94 16.35
C GLY A 201 8.72 15.90 16.86
N TYR A 202 8.74 14.67 16.32
CA TYR A 202 7.91 13.57 16.77
C TYR A 202 8.75 12.33 17.12
N LEU A 203 8.32 11.60 18.15
CA LEU A 203 8.88 10.32 18.59
C LEU A 203 7.96 9.19 18.13
N GLN A 204 8.56 8.15 17.56
CA GLN A 204 7.84 6.94 17.22
C GLN A 204 7.66 6.05 18.46
N LYS A 205 6.42 5.66 18.75
CA LYS A 205 6.08 4.62 19.72
C LYS A 205 4.85 3.87 19.25
N ASP A 206 4.87 2.53 19.28
CA ASP A 206 3.73 1.67 18.93
C ASP A 206 3.08 2.04 17.57
N ARG A 207 3.91 2.20 16.52
CA ARG A 207 3.52 2.63 15.16
C ARG A 207 2.82 3.98 15.06
N THR A 208 2.89 4.79 16.12
CA THR A 208 2.29 6.13 16.20
C THR A 208 3.37 7.18 16.42
N CYS A 209 3.15 8.38 15.89
CA CYS A 209 4.04 9.52 16.08
C CYS A 209 3.50 10.45 17.16
N TYR A 210 4.23 10.56 18.25
CA TYR A 210 3.88 11.41 19.38
C TYR A 210 4.77 12.65 19.39
N ARG A 211 4.22 13.80 19.79
CA ARG A 211 5.00 15.03 19.90
C ARG A 211 6.20 14.82 20.83
N ALA A 212 7.39 15.19 20.36
CA ALA A 212 8.63 15.23 21.12
C ALA A 212 8.78 16.59 21.84
N ASN A 213 9.78 16.71 22.71
CA ASN A 213 10.14 17.98 23.36
C ASN A 213 8.95 18.66 24.05
N VAL A 214 8.12 17.85 24.71
CA VAL A 214 6.99 18.33 25.52
C VAL A 214 7.54 18.99 26.78
N HIS A 215 7.03 20.17 27.11
CA HIS A 215 7.46 20.94 28.27
C HIS A 215 6.76 20.47 29.54
N VAL A 216 7.36 20.75 30.70
CA VAL A 216 6.74 20.45 31.99
C VAL A 216 5.37 21.16 32.12
N GLY A 217 4.37 20.44 32.62
CA GLY A 217 2.98 20.87 32.70
C GLY A 217 2.14 20.62 31.45
N ASP A 218 2.75 20.29 30.30
CA ASP A 218 2.01 19.95 29.08
C ASP A 218 1.69 18.44 29.03
N ALA A 219 0.70 18.08 28.22
CA ALA A 219 0.20 16.70 28.13
C ALA A 219 1.21 15.74 27.48
N CYS A 220 1.31 14.54 28.05
CA CYS A 220 2.19 13.47 27.58
C CYS A 220 1.50 12.10 27.70
N SER A 221 1.98 11.16 26.91
CA SER A 221 1.60 9.75 26.94
C SER A 221 2.71 8.86 27.50
N PHE A 222 3.97 9.27 27.40
CA PHE A 222 5.12 8.54 27.96
C PHE A 222 6.33 9.42 28.28
N GLN A 223 7.22 8.87 29.10
CA GLN A 223 8.36 9.55 29.73
C GLN A 223 9.24 10.31 28.73
N GLN A 224 9.62 9.66 27.62
CA GLN A 224 10.56 10.20 26.64
C GLN A 224 10.06 11.46 25.90
N GLN A 225 8.75 11.75 25.94
CA GLN A 225 8.22 12.99 25.37
C GLN A 225 8.65 14.21 26.17
N CYS A 226 8.85 14.06 27.48
CA CYS A 226 9.12 15.13 28.44
C CYS A 226 10.59 15.58 28.40
N SER A 227 11.07 15.96 27.22
CA SER A 227 12.43 16.44 26.98
C SER A 227 12.50 17.93 26.66
N GLY A 228 11.35 18.64 26.66
CA GLY A 228 11.29 20.05 26.27
C GLY A 228 11.78 21.02 27.34
N THR A 229 11.86 20.59 28.59
CA THR A 229 12.35 21.40 29.72
C THR A 229 13.50 20.66 30.42
N ASP A 230 14.57 21.38 30.75
CA ASP A 230 15.68 20.79 31.51
C ASP A 230 15.18 20.20 32.83
N HIS A 231 15.63 18.99 33.14
CA HIS A 231 15.21 18.22 34.30
C HIS A 231 13.70 17.91 34.38
N SER A 232 12.96 18.12 33.28
CA SER A 232 11.74 17.36 33.00
C SER A 232 12.11 15.98 32.44
N GLY A 233 11.19 15.03 32.52
CA GLY A 233 11.46 13.66 32.07
C GLY A 233 10.49 12.64 32.63
N VAL A 234 9.58 13.07 33.52
CA VAL A 234 8.57 12.21 34.11
C VAL A 234 7.21 12.52 33.50
N CYS A 235 6.61 11.59 32.77
CA CYS A 235 5.21 11.64 32.39
C CYS A 235 4.37 10.96 33.49
N SER A 236 3.57 11.73 34.21
CA SER A 236 2.77 11.25 35.34
C SER A 236 1.40 11.90 35.32
N TYR A 237 0.35 11.10 35.52
CA TYR A 237 -1.05 11.52 35.36
C TYR A 237 -1.37 12.17 34.00
N GLY A 238 -0.63 11.80 32.94
CA GLY A 238 -0.80 12.35 31.60
C GLY A 238 -0.15 13.72 31.37
N PHE A 239 0.67 14.22 32.30
CA PHE A 239 1.38 15.49 32.16
C PHE A 239 2.86 15.34 32.47
N CYS A 240 3.69 16.13 31.79
CA CYS A 240 5.12 16.17 32.07
C CYS A 240 5.39 16.84 33.42
N GLN A 241 6.24 16.22 34.20
CA GLN A 241 6.64 16.61 35.55
C GLN A 241 8.16 16.65 35.67
N CYS A 242 8.62 17.38 36.66
CA CYS A 242 10.03 17.43 37.01
C CYS A 242 10.52 16.07 37.53
N GLN A 243 11.77 15.75 37.23
CA GLN A 243 12.44 14.58 37.77
C GLN A 243 12.58 14.66 39.29
N GLN A 244 12.84 13.52 39.94
CA GLN A 244 13.06 13.47 41.38
C GLN A 244 14.16 14.45 41.82
N GLY A 245 13.90 15.21 42.88
CA GLY A 245 14.81 16.24 43.38
C GLY A 245 14.67 17.61 42.70
N TYR A 246 13.71 17.75 41.77
CA TYR A 246 13.37 19.02 41.14
C TYR A 246 11.91 19.40 41.43
N LEU A 247 11.66 20.70 41.52
CA LEU A 247 10.39 21.30 41.86
C LEU A 247 9.97 22.26 40.74
N GLN A 248 8.71 22.17 40.33
CA GLN A 248 8.19 22.95 39.22
C GLN A 248 7.83 24.37 39.67
N LYS A 249 8.28 25.37 38.90
CA LYS A 249 7.77 26.75 38.94
C LYS A 249 7.88 27.39 37.57
N ASP A 250 6.81 28.06 37.13
CA ASP A 250 6.76 28.81 35.86
C ASP A 250 7.27 27.98 34.66
N ARG A 251 6.75 26.75 34.52
CA ARG A 251 7.16 25.78 33.49
C ARG A 251 8.67 25.43 33.47
N THR A 252 9.35 25.61 34.61
CA THR A 252 10.77 25.27 34.77
C THR A 252 10.95 24.35 35.97
N CYS A 253 11.91 23.44 35.89
CA CYS A 253 12.26 22.54 36.98
C CYS A 253 13.48 23.05 37.73
N TYR A 254 13.27 23.49 38.97
CA TYR A 254 14.35 23.98 39.82
C TYR A 254 14.78 22.90 40.80
N ARG A 255 16.09 22.72 40.95
CA ARG A 255 16.64 21.76 41.91
C ARG A 255 16.26 22.14 43.34
N ALA A 256 15.74 21.18 44.09
CA ALA A 256 15.59 21.29 45.54
C ALA A 256 16.99 21.22 46.18
N VAL A 257 17.30 22.16 47.06
CA VAL A 257 18.64 22.32 47.66
C VAL A 257 18.56 22.37 49.19
N PRO A 258 19.60 21.88 49.90
CA PRO A 258 19.65 21.95 51.35
C PRO A 258 19.97 23.37 51.85
N LEU A 259 20.02 23.56 53.16
CA LEU A 259 20.39 24.83 53.79
C LEU A 259 21.81 25.27 53.37
N ASN A 260 22.03 26.58 53.33
CA ASN A 260 23.27 27.26 52.90
C ASN A 260 23.64 27.11 51.41
N TRP A 261 22.84 26.40 50.62
CA TRP A 261 23.05 26.29 49.17
C TRP A 261 22.37 27.41 48.41
N SER A 262 22.92 27.73 47.24
CA SER A 262 22.41 28.78 46.37
C SER A 262 21.01 28.47 45.87
N CYS A 263 20.14 29.46 45.90
CA CYS A 263 18.76 29.38 45.46
C CYS A 263 18.36 30.67 44.74
N VAL A 264 17.35 30.56 43.88
CA VAL A 264 16.71 31.68 43.18
C VAL A 264 15.30 31.89 43.73
N HIS A 265 14.59 30.80 44.04
CA HIS A 265 13.21 30.83 44.51
C HIS A 265 13.05 30.13 45.86
N HIS A 266 12.12 30.63 46.70
CA HIS A 266 11.85 30.04 48.01
C HIS A 266 11.48 28.55 47.95
N LEU A 267 10.80 28.11 46.87
CA LEU A 267 10.40 26.72 46.69
C LEU A 267 11.58 25.73 46.73
N GLN A 268 12.78 26.16 46.32
CA GLN A 268 13.95 25.28 46.29
C GLN A 268 14.38 24.83 47.69
N CYS A 269 13.99 25.58 48.72
CA CYS A 269 14.28 25.31 50.12
C CYS A 269 13.21 24.45 50.80
N LEU A 270 12.15 24.02 50.09
CA LEU A 270 11.03 23.27 50.70
C LEU A 270 11.44 21.90 51.26
N GLY A 271 12.61 21.38 50.89
CA GLY A 271 13.19 20.19 51.54
C GLY A 271 13.53 20.41 53.02
N SER A 272 13.58 21.67 53.46
CA SER A 272 13.80 22.08 54.85
C SER A 272 12.59 22.86 55.36
N PRO A 273 11.75 22.28 56.23
CA PRO A 273 10.65 22.99 56.84
C PRO A 273 11.14 24.28 57.53
N TYR A 274 10.37 25.36 57.40
CA TYR A 274 10.73 26.69 57.93
C TYR A 274 12.00 27.29 57.30
N ALA A 275 12.38 26.87 56.09
CA ALA A 275 13.43 27.52 55.31
C ALA A 275 12.85 28.29 54.12
N ALA A 276 13.51 29.38 53.75
CA ALA A 276 13.21 30.17 52.56
C ALA A 276 14.50 30.61 51.88
N CYS A 277 14.39 30.93 50.59
CA CYS A 277 15.51 31.53 49.86
C CYS A 277 15.71 32.98 50.32
N LEU A 278 16.76 33.24 51.10
CA LEU A 278 17.09 34.54 51.68
C LEU A 278 18.50 34.92 51.24
N ASN A 279 18.67 36.09 50.63
CA ASN A 279 19.95 36.57 50.11
C ASN A 279 20.65 35.57 49.16
N GLY A 280 19.85 34.90 48.32
CA GLY A 280 20.35 33.92 47.34
C GLY A 280 20.79 32.57 47.92
N LYS A 281 20.53 32.30 49.22
CA LYS A 281 20.78 31.00 49.87
C LYS A 281 19.59 30.52 50.68
N CYS A 282 19.44 29.21 50.83
CA CYS A 282 18.39 28.66 51.68
C CYS A 282 18.75 28.82 53.16
N HIS A 283 18.00 29.65 53.89
CA HIS A 283 18.15 29.89 55.31
C HIS A 283 16.83 29.68 56.06
N CYS A 284 16.91 29.43 57.36
CA CYS A 284 15.73 29.37 58.22
C CYS A 284 15.04 30.75 58.29
N ILE A 285 13.71 30.75 58.28
CA ILE A 285 12.91 31.97 58.45
C ILE A 285 13.02 32.51 59.88
N ALA A 286 12.60 33.76 60.08
CA ALA A 286 12.67 34.42 61.39
C ALA A 286 12.01 33.57 62.50
N GLY A 287 12.72 33.44 63.63
CA GLY A 287 12.30 32.61 64.77
C GLY A 287 12.78 31.16 64.74
N TYR A 288 13.46 30.72 63.67
CA TYR A 288 14.02 29.38 63.54
C TYR A 288 15.54 29.42 63.33
N ILE A 289 16.25 28.42 63.84
CA ILE A 289 17.70 28.23 63.69
C ILE A 289 18.00 26.89 63.02
N ALA A 290 19.08 26.82 62.25
CA ALA A 290 19.51 25.59 61.59
C ALA A 290 20.09 24.62 62.63
N GLU A 291 19.48 23.44 62.78
CA GLU A 291 20.01 22.35 63.62
C GLU A 291 21.05 21.54 62.83
N ASN A 292 20.81 21.34 61.55
CA ASN A 292 21.70 20.64 60.63
C ASN A 292 21.54 21.21 59.20
N SER A 293 22.04 20.52 58.18
CA SER A 293 21.97 20.97 56.78
C SER A 293 20.56 20.89 56.16
N SER A 294 19.56 20.33 56.83
CA SER A 294 18.21 20.16 56.30
C SER A 294 17.07 20.53 57.27
N HIS A 295 17.34 20.86 58.53
CA HIS A 295 16.31 21.12 59.54
C HIS A 295 16.47 22.47 60.21
N CYS A 296 15.35 23.20 60.27
CA CYS A 296 15.20 24.42 61.06
C CYS A 296 14.31 24.13 62.28
N VAL A 297 14.80 24.47 63.47
CA VAL A 297 14.10 24.29 64.75
C VAL A 297 13.79 25.64 65.38
N LEU A 298 12.74 25.72 66.19
CA LEU A 298 12.35 26.98 66.84
C LEU A 298 13.51 27.48 67.72
N GLY A 299 13.99 28.68 67.43
CA GLY A 299 15.01 29.33 68.23
C GLY A 299 14.42 29.65 69.59
N ARG A 300 14.86 28.94 70.63
CA ARG A 300 14.58 29.36 72.01
C ARG A 300 15.32 30.66 72.24
N PHE A 301 14.62 31.79 72.08
CA PHE A 301 15.03 33.04 72.68
C PHE A 301 15.01 32.84 74.20
N TYR A 302 16.13 32.37 74.77
CA TYR A 302 16.39 32.68 76.15
C TYR A 302 16.61 34.20 76.19
N SER A 303 15.55 34.91 76.59
CA SER A 303 15.65 36.27 77.06
C SER A 303 16.54 36.28 78.32
N PHE A 304 17.86 36.22 78.13
CA PHE A 304 18.87 36.43 79.18
C PHE A 304 19.11 37.93 79.41
N TRP A 305 18.08 38.76 79.28
CA TRP A 305 18.12 40.20 79.51
C TRP A 305 16.97 40.69 80.39
N PHE A 306 16.61 39.89 81.41
CA PHE A 306 15.73 40.36 82.49
C PHE A 306 16.00 39.61 83.81
N PHE A 307 17.26 39.45 84.22
CA PHE A 307 17.57 38.99 85.60
C PHE A 307 19.00 39.36 86.04
N PHE A 308 19.42 40.62 85.91
CA PHE A 308 20.56 41.15 86.68
C PHE A 308 20.52 42.68 86.72
N LEU A 309 19.54 43.25 87.45
CA LEU A 309 19.68 44.60 88.00
C LEU A 309 18.65 44.81 89.11
N PHE A 310 18.89 44.21 90.28
CA PHE A 310 18.49 44.75 91.58
C PHE A 310 19.23 43.95 92.66
N LEU A 311 20.48 44.36 92.92
CA LEU A 311 21.15 44.30 94.23
C LEU A 311 22.49 45.05 94.11
N PHE A 312 22.67 46.05 94.99
CA PHE A 312 23.73 47.08 95.08
C PHE A 312 23.55 48.23 94.08
N VAL A 313 23.18 49.46 94.45
CA VAL A 313 23.39 50.26 95.68
C VAL A 313 22.09 50.94 96.11
#